data_AF-A0A349W5C9-F1
#
_entry.id   AF-A0A349W5C9-F1
#
_cell.length_a   1.000
_cell.length_b   1.000
_cell.length_c   1.000
_cell.angle_alpha   90.00
_cell.angle_beta   90.00
_cell.angle_gamma   90.00
#
_symmetry.space_group_name_H-M   'P 1'
#
loop_
_entity.id
_entity.type
_entity.pdbx_description
1 polymer ?
#
loop_
_entity_poly.entity_id
_entity_poly.type
_entity_poly.pdbx_seq_one_letter_code
_entity_poly.pdbx_strand_id
1 'polypeptide(L)'
;MYKNYAQLGRALHDQTQQMKNSDRPDIWGRPQWRGNIMRISLTTILMSCCLLHVGAKTYGQDVSIQEKSVSLRKVFSEINKQTGYSYVWAATTIDPDTKVNLTVKKESLGNALGKLLDDLDLDFEIKGKIIVVHEKSQQTQRSITNQLMTVKGFIVDYNNRPLQGATIRVKGVPKGTVTDQHGHFEINGVSLNSFLDITMVGFAPLTIAAKSDLGTITLRALDEQLQEVNITVNTGYQKISKERAAGSIAQVTAKDMEGRLQPNLLDRIDGLLPGLNLVRNTSSPQNSKNNLGIEVRGRSTINAQAAPLIVVDGMPFEGDLTAINPNDIASITVLKDASAASIYGVRSSNGVIVIATKIGSAGKTKIDYSNTLSFRGLPSRSYLNQMSSAELVNFQKEMFNYRSGDYAVIDPRKAMNDVYRILYDRKGGVISEEEMEKRLDVYRNRDRFSQMDKFLNTTRFDQQHNLAISGGSDRYTYHYSLNYTQPGDYNKGRATNKELG
;
A
#
# COMPACT_ATOMS: atom_id res chain seq x y z
N MET A 1 -11.37 55.76 81.26
CA MET A 1 -10.37 54.69 81.47
C MET A 1 -11.06 53.37 81.15
N TYR A 2 -11.00 52.92 79.91
CA TYR A 2 -9.97 52.05 79.32
C TYR A 2 -10.34 50.55 79.41
N LYS A 3 -10.80 50.07 78.25
CA LYS A 3 -10.65 48.72 77.67
C LYS A 3 -11.52 47.55 78.15
N ASN A 4 -12.08 46.90 77.11
CA ASN A 4 -12.46 45.51 76.99
C ASN A 4 -13.62 44.99 77.84
N TYR A 5 -14.86 45.10 77.34
CA TYR A 5 -15.87 44.02 77.40
C TYR A 5 -16.95 44.21 76.31
N ALA A 6 -16.56 44.69 75.12
CA ALA A 6 -17.45 44.81 73.95
C ALA A 6 -17.08 43.81 72.83
N GLN A 7 -16.64 42.61 73.21
CA GLN A 7 -16.45 41.46 72.32
C GLN A 7 -17.31 40.25 72.71
N LEU A 8 -18.28 40.41 73.63
CA LEU A 8 -19.28 39.38 73.94
C LEU A 8 -20.63 39.55 73.22
N GLY A 9 -20.80 40.63 72.43
CA GLY A 9 -22.08 40.99 71.80
C GLY A 9 -22.18 40.75 70.28
N ARG A 10 -21.14 40.21 69.62
CA ARG A 10 -21.15 39.92 68.18
C ARG A 10 -20.70 38.51 67.79
N ALA A 11 -20.51 37.62 68.76
CA ALA A 11 -20.35 36.18 68.53
C ALA A 11 -21.67 35.40 68.70
N LEU A 12 -22.77 36.09 69.06
CA LEU A 12 -24.10 35.50 69.28
C LEU A 12 -25.08 35.69 68.10
N HIS A 13 -24.63 36.27 66.99
CA HIS A 13 -25.42 36.37 65.75
C HIS A 13 -25.02 35.35 64.68
N ASP A 14 -23.88 34.66 64.81
CA ASP A 14 -23.49 33.57 63.90
C ASP A 14 -23.79 32.17 64.47
N GLN A 15 -24.10 32.05 65.76
CA GLN A 15 -24.44 30.76 66.38
C GLN A 15 -25.95 30.44 66.40
N THR A 16 -26.79 31.28 65.81
CA THR A 16 -28.25 31.04 65.65
C THR A 16 -28.67 30.61 64.24
N GLN A 17 -27.71 30.41 63.34
CA GLN A 17 -27.93 29.71 62.04
C GLN A 17 -27.32 28.30 62.02
N GLN A 18 -26.61 27.88 63.07
CA GLN A 18 -25.95 26.56 63.19
C GLN A 18 -26.61 25.61 64.21
N MET A 19 -27.92 25.75 64.45
CA MET A 19 -28.70 24.73 65.17
C MET A 19 -30.04 24.47 64.47
N LYS A 20 -29.96 23.80 63.32
CA LYS A 20 -31.05 22.97 62.77
C LYS A 20 -30.50 21.98 61.74
N ASN A 21 -29.68 21.06 62.21
CA ASN A 21 -29.81 19.63 61.94
C ASN A 21 -28.67 18.92 62.66
N SER A 22 -29.04 18.22 63.73
CA SER A 22 -28.16 17.37 64.51
C SER A 22 -27.75 16.15 63.69
N ASP A 23 -26.45 16.01 63.44
CA ASP A 23 -25.85 14.73 63.09
C ASP A 23 -25.75 13.85 64.33
N ARG A 24 -26.26 12.61 64.23
CA ARG A 24 -25.59 11.44 64.82
C ARG A 24 -25.03 10.62 63.65
N PRO A 25 -23.87 9.98 63.81
CA PRO A 25 -23.04 9.55 62.69
C PRO A 25 -23.33 8.09 62.34
N ASP A 26 -23.88 7.85 61.15
CA ASP A 26 -23.86 6.53 60.56
C ASP A 26 -22.78 6.47 59.47
N ILE A 27 -21.79 5.66 59.82
CA ILE A 27 -20.74 5.02 59.03
C ILE A 27 -21.34 4.55 57.69
N TRP A 28 -20.52 4.38 56.65
CA TRP A 28 -20.85 3.95 55.27
C TRP A 28 -20.94 5.10 54.24
N GLY A 29 -19.79 5.37 53.62
CA GLY A 29 -19.64 6.29 52.49
C GLY A 29 -20.50 5.89 51.28
N ARG A 30 -21.13 6.91 50.67
CA ARG A 30 -21.91 6.74 49.43
C ARG A 30 -20.96 6.65 48.23
N PRO A 31 -21.02 5.60 47.39
CA PRO A 31 -20.16 5.49 46.23
C PRO A 31 -20.72 6.34 45.07
N GLN A 32 -19.86 7.18 44.47
CA GLN A 32 -20.09 7.91 43.20
C GLN A 32 -20.29 6.99 41.97
N TRP A 33 -20.52 5.69 42.19
CA TRP A 33 -20.61 4.66 41.14
C TRP A 33 -21.98 4.60 40.44
N ARG A 34 -23.03 5.22 40.98
CA ARG A 34 -24.37 5.17 40.35
C ARG A 34 -24.43 5.90 39.01
N GLY A 35 -23.64 6.95 38.80
CA GLY A 35 -23.58 7.67 37.52
C GLY A 35 -22.87 6.89 36.41
N ASN A 36 -21.77 6.20 36.74
CA ASN A 36 -20.99 5.44 35.76
C ASN A 36 -21.61 4.06 35.48
N ILE A 37 -22.23 3.42 36.48
CA ILE A 37 -22.96 2.16 36.28
C ILE A 37 -24.22 2.37 35.41
N MET A 38 -24.92 3.50 35.57
CA MET A 38 -26.08 3.80 34.73
C MET A 38 -25.68 4.12 33.28
N ARG A 39 -24.51 4.75 33.06
CA ARG A 39 -23.97 5.02 31.72
C ARG A 39 -23.44 3.75 31.04
N ILE A 40 -22.74 2.87 31.75
CA ILE A 40 -22.26 1.59 31.22
C ILE A 40 -23.45 0.67 30.88
N SER A 41 -24.45 0.58 31.77
CA SER A 41 -25.70 -0.15 31.55
C SER A 41 -26.48 0.38 30.35
N LEU A 42 -26.58 1.71 30.20
CA LEU A 42 -27.28 2.30 29.05
C LEU A 42 -26.53 2.03 27.75
N THR A 43 -25.19 2.13 27.73
CA THR A 43 -24.39 1.85 26.53
C THR A 43 -24.43 0.37 26.14
N THR A 44 -24.40 -0.58 27.09
CA THR A 44 -24.51 -2.01 26.77
C THR A 44 -25.91 -2.39 26.32
N ILE A 45 -26.95 -1.77 26.89
CA ILE A 45 -28.33 -1.94 26.41
C ILE A 45 -28.50 -1.35 25.00
N LEU A 46 -27.92 -0.18 24.71
CA LEU A 46 -27.96 0.41 23.36
C LEU A 46 -27.17 -0.43 22.33
N MET A 47 -26.00 -0.96 22.71
CA MET A 47 -25.20 -1.85 21.86
C MET A 47 -25.93 -3.17 21.60
N SER A 48 -26.57 -3.75 22.63
CA SER A 48 -27.37 -4.97 22.51
C SER A 48 -28.62 -4.75 21.63
N CYS A 49 -29.32 -3.62 21.78
CA CYS A 49 -30.43 -3.25 20.89
C CYS A 49 -29.99 -3.04 19.43
N CYS A 50 -28.79 -2.50 19.19
CA CYS A 50 -28.25 -2.37 17.83
C CYS A 50 -27.87 -3.73 17.21
N LEU A 51 -27.41 -4.70 18.03
CA LEU A 51 -27.06 -6.04 17.58
C LEU A 51 -28.29 -6.97 17.39
N LEU A 52 -29.44 -6.63 17.99
CA LEU A 52 -30.68 -7.40 17.90
C LEU A 52 -31.58 -7.03 16.69
N HIS A 53 -31.12 -6.16 15.78
CA HIS A 53 -31.82 -5.89 14.52
C HIS A 53 -31.60 -6.95 13.42
N VAL A 54 -31.10 -8.14 13.77
CA VAL A 54 -31.18 -9.32 12.90
C VAL A 54 -32.61 -9.86 12.98
N GLY A 55 -33.53 -9.14 12.37
CA GLY A 55 -34.77 -9.73 11.92
C GLY A 55 -34.42 -10.72 10.80
N ALA A 56 -34.47 -12.01 11.10
CA ALA A 56 -34.56 -13.05 10.09
C ALA A 56 -35.90 -12.91 9.36
N LYS A 57 -36.02 -11.91 8.48
CA LYS A 57 -36.85 -12.05 7.29
C LYS A 57 -36.15 -13.12 6.47
N THR A 58 -36.55 -14.37 6.66
CA THR A 58 -36.36 -15.40 5.65
C THR A 58 -36.80 -14.78 4.33
N TYR A 59 -35.89 -14.65 3.37
CA TYR A 59 -36.21 -14.24 2.00
C TYR A 59 -36.98 -15.35 1.28
N GLY A 60 -38.02 -15.89 1.91
CA GLY A 60 -39.09 -16.59 1.23
C GLY A 60 -39.94 -15.51 0.58
N GLN A 61 -39.57 -15.10 -0.63
CA GLN A 61 -40.47 -14.30 -1.44
C GLN A 61 -41.55 -15.25 -1.95
N ASP A 62 -42.73 -15.10 -1.38
CA ASP A 62 -43.91 -15.83 -1.79
C ASP A 62 -44.33 -15.34 -3.18
N VAL A 63 -44.40 -16.26 -4.12
CA VAL A 63 -44.86 -16.00 -5.49
C VAL A 63 -46.31 -16.45 -5.60
N SER A 64 -47.13 -15.63 -6.25
CA SER A 64 -48.52 -15.98 -6.58
C SER A 64 -48.76 -15.72 -8.06
N ILE A 65 -48.90 -16.79 -8.83
CA ILE A 65 -49.12 -16.76 -10.29
C ILE A 65 -50.23 -17.74 -10.61
N GLN A 66 -51.26 -17.26 -11.29
CA GLN A 66 -52.38 -18.08 -11.77
C GLN A 66 -52.60 -17.78 -13.24
N GLU A 67 -51.87 -18.49 -14.09
CA GLU A 67 -51.83 -18.25 -15.52
C GLU A 67 -51.92 -19.58 -16.28
N LYS A 68 -52.71 -19.59 -17.37
CA LYS A 68 -52.89 -20.76 -18.25
C LYS A 68 -52.37 -20.43 -19.64
N SER A 69 -51.57 -21.32 -20.22
CA SER A 69 -51.00 -21.22 -21.57
C SER A 69 -50.16 -19.96 -21.79
N VAL A 70 -49.24 -19.67 -20.87
CA VAL A 70 -48.37 -18.49 -20.90
C VAL A 70 -46.92 -18.90 -21.21
N SER A 71 -46.18 -18.06 -21.94
CA SER A 71 -44.76 -18.34 -22.22
C SER A 71 -43.91 -18.30 -20.96
N LEU A 72 -42.90 -19.17 -20.88
CA LEU A 72 -41.93 -19.17 -19.78
C LEU A 72 -41.32 -17.79 -19.57
N ARG A 73 -40.97 -17.08 -20.65
CA ARG A 73 -40.50 -15.69 -20.61
C ARG A 73 -41.42 -14.75 -19.83
N LYS A 74 -42.73 -14.84 -20.03
CA LYS A 74 -43.72 -14.01 -19.32
C LYS A 74 -43.85 -14.45 -17.86
N VAL A 75 -43.80 -15.75 -17.56
CA VAL A 75 -43.79 -16.27 -16.18
C VAL A 75 -42.56 -15.76 -15.41
N PHE A 76 -41.36 -15.90 -15.97
CA PHE A 76 -40.13 -15.40 -15.35
C PHE A 76 -40.09 -13.86 -15.24
N SER A 77 -40.72 -13.14 -16.17
CA SER A 77 -40.90 -11.69 -16.03
C SER A 77 -41.83 -11.32 -14.87
N GLU A 78 -42.88 -12.10 -14.61
CA GLU A 78 -43.80 -11.86 -13.50
C GLU A 78 -43.15 -12.21 -12.16
N ILE A 79 -42.37 -13.30 -12.13
CA ILE A 79 -41.49 -13.63 -11.00
C ILE A 79 -40.54 -12.46 -10.73
N ASN A 80 -39.86 -11.91 -11.73
CA ASN A 80 -38.97 -10.76 -11.56
C ASN A 80 -39.71 -9.56 -10.95
N LYS A 81 -40.93 -9.25 -11.42
CA LYS A 81 -41.73 -8.14 -10.84
C LYS A 81 -42.09 -8.36 -9.36
N GLN A 82 -42.42 -9.59 -8.96
CA GLN A 82 -42.82 -9.89 -7.58
C GLN A 82 -41.62 -10.05 -6.63
N THR A 83 -40.50 -10.56 -7.14
CA THR A 83 -39.35 -11.02 -6.34
C THR A 83 -38.10 -10.15 -6.48
N GLY A 84 -37.98 -9.42 -7.59
CA GLY A 84 -36.78 -8.66 -7.96
C GLY A 84 -35.60 -9.54 -8.41
N TYR A 85 -35.83 -10.83 -8.69
CA TYR A 85 -34.82 -11.72 -9.25
C TYR A 85 -34.80 -11.60 -10.78
N SER A 86 -33.62 -11.33 -11.32
CA SER A 86 -33.38 -11.43 -12.76
C SER A 86 -33.15 -12.89 -13.15
N TYR A 87 -33.40 -13.26 -14.40
CA TYR A 87 -33.18 -14.62 -14.88
C TYR A 87 -32.26 -14.63 -16.10
N VAL A 88 -31.48 -15.70 -16.24
CA VAL A 88 -30.61 -15.98 -17.38
C VAL A 88 -30.94 -17.38 -17.88
N TRP A 89 -31.16 -17.49 -19.19
CA TRP A 89 -31.49 -18.75 -19.85
C TRP A 89 -30.21 -19.37 -20.43
N ALA A 90 -29.78 -20.51 -19.86
CA ALA A 90 -28.61 -21.24 -20.32
C ALA A 90 -28.98 -22.58 -20.99
N ALA A 91 -30.25 -23.00 -20.92
CA ALA A 91 -30.74 -24.20 -21.59
C ALA A 91 -30.82 -23.99 -23.12
N THR A 92 -30.42 -25.00 -23.88
CA THR A 92 -30.41 -24.98 -25.35
C THR A 92 -31.54 -25.81 -25.96
N THR A 93 -32.07 -26.76 -25.20
CA THR A 93 -33.10 -27.71 -25.66
C THR A 93 -34.52 -27.14 -25.66
N ILE A 94 -34.81 -26.12 -24.85
CA ILE A 94 -36.16 -25.56 -24.68
C ILE A 94 -36.15 -24.05 -24.96
N ASP A 95 -37.08 -23.64 -25.82
CA ASP A 95 -37.28 -22.23 -26.16
C ASP A 95 -37.99 -21.49 -25.00
N PRO A 96 -37.49 -20.33 -24.56
CA PRO A 96 -38.15 -19.46 -23.58
C PRO A 96 -39.59 -19.06 -23.91
N ASP A 97 -40.03 -19.20 -25.16
CA ASP A 97 -41.39 -18.89 -25.61
C ASP A 97 -42.34 -20.11 -25.56
N THR A 98 -41.87 -21.26 -25.07
CA THR A 98 -42.68 -22.45 -24.79
C THR A 98 -43.79 -22.13 -23.78
N LYS A 99 -45.03 -22.57 -24.10
CA LYS A 99 -46.22 -22.31 -23.29
C LYS A 99 -46.36 -23.31 -22.15
N VAL A 100 -46.59 -22.79 -20.95
CA VAL A 100 -46.75 -23.57 -19.72
C VAL A 100 -47.99 -23.12 -18.93
N ASN A 101 -48.46 -23.99 -18.05
CA ASN A 101 -49.53 -23.72 -17.12
C ASN A 101 -48.94 -23.68 -15.72
N LEU A 102 -49.11 -22.56 -15.00
CA LEU A 102 -48.61 -22.44 -13.63
C LEU A 102 -49.72 -21.88 -12.74
N THR A 103 -50.08 -22.64 -11.71
CA THR A 103 -51.02 -22.21 -10.67
C THR A 103 -50.33 -22.40 -9.32
N VAL A 104 -49.87 -21.28 -8.76
CA VAL A 104 -49.13 -21.22 -7.50
C VAL A 104 -49.71 -20.06 -6.67
N LYS A 105 -50.03 -20.31 -5.41
CA LYS A 105 -50.63 -19.31 -4.50
C LYS A 105 -49.82 -19.24 -3.21
N LYS A 106 -49.04 -18.17 -3.04
CA LYS A 106 -48.15 -17.95 -1.88
C LYS A 106 -47.23 -19.13 -1.62
N GLU A 107 -46.47 -19.55 -2.62
CA GLU A 107 -45.40 -20.54 -2.42
C GLU A 107 -44.02 -19.89 -2.50
N SER A 108 -43.04 -20.51 -1.85
CA SER A 108 -41.66 -20.07 -1.95
C SER A 108 -41.16 -20.15 -3.39
N LEU A 109 -40.38 -19.15 -3.81
CA LEU A 109 -39.80 -19.06 -5.15
C LEU A 109 -39.14 -20.38 -5.62
N GLY A 110 -38.38 -21.05 -4.75
CA GLY A 110 -37.72 -22.33 -5.10
C GLY A 110 -38.72 -23.45 -5.41
N ASN A 111 -39.82 -23.56 -4.65
CA ASN A 111 -40.85 -24.57 -4.90
C ASN A 111 -41.66 -24.24 -6.16
N ALA A 112 -41.94 -22.96 -6.41
CA ALA A 112 -42.62 -22.50 -7.61
C ALA A 112 -41.78 -22.78 -8.88
N LEU A 113 -40.47 -22.55 -8.82
CA LEU A 113 -39.54 -22.85 -9.91
C LEU A 113 -39.38 -24.37 -10.13
N GLY A 114 -39.28 -25.16 -9.06
CA GLY A 114 -39.23 -26.62 -9.16
C GLY A 114 -40.45 -27.18 -9.89
N LYS A 115 -41.67 -26.77 -9.49
CA LYS A 115 -42.91 -27.20 -10.17
C LYS A 115 -43.01 -26.75 -11.63
N LEU A 116 -42.45 -25.58 -11.96
CA LEU A 116 -42.46 -25.06 -13.32
C LEU A 116 -41.47 -25.79 -14.24
N LEU A 117 -40.30 -26.17 -13.71
CA LEU A 117 -39.17 -26.68 -14.49
C LEU A 117 -39.07 -28.21 -14.49
N ASP A 118 -39.64 -28.89 -13.50
CA ASP A 118 -39.62 -30.37 -13.44
C ASP A 118 -40.34 -31.01 -14.64
N ASP A 119 -41.44 -30.42 -15.12
CA ASP A 119 -42.18 -30.91 -16.29
C ASP A 119 -41.41 -30.68 -17.62
N LEU A 120 -40.32 -29.92 -17.58
CA LEU A 120 -39.55 -29.49 -18.75
C LEU A 120 -38.13 -30.07 -18.78
N ASP A 121 -37.77 -31.02 -17.90
CA ASP A 121 -36.38 -31.53 -17.79
C ASP A 121 -35.33 -30.40 -17.59
N LEU A 122 -35.73 -29.31 -16.93
CA LEU A 122 -34.87 -28.19 -16.60
C LEU A 122 -34.59 -28.15 -15.10
N ASP A 123 -33.47 -27.57 -14.73
CA ASP A 123 -33.07 -27.32 -13.35
C ASP A 123 -32.61 -25.86 -13.20
N PHE A 124 -32.50 -25.37 -11.96
CA PHE A 124 -32.18 -23.97 -11.69
C PHE A 124 -31.16 -23.80 -10.57
N GLU A 125 -30.29 -22.80 -10.75
CA GLU A 125 -29.34 -22.37 -9.72
C GLU A 125 -29.55 -20.90 -9.40
N ILE A 126 -29.73 -20.57 -8.11
CA ILE A 126 -29.87 -19.18 -7.66
C ILE A 126 -28.50 -18.67 -7.20
N LYS A 127 -27.92 -17.73 -7.95
CA LYS A 127 -26.67 -17.04 -7.61
C LYS A 127 -26.95 -15.57 -7.30
N GLY A 128 -27.02 -15.24 -6.02
CA GLY A 128 -27.37 -13.88 -5.58
C GLY A 128 -28.81 -13.53 -5.96
N LYS A 129 -29.02 -12.52 -6.81
CA LYS A 129 -30.34 -12.11 -7.35
C LYS A 129 -30.59 -12.59 -8.79
N ILE A 130 -29.81 -13.57 -9.27
CA ILE A 130 -29.94 -14.12 -10.63
C ILE A 130 -30.34 -15.59 -10.54
N ILE A 131 -31.41 -15.95 -11.25
CA ILE A 131 -31.85 -17.34 -11.46
C ILE A 131 -31.25 -17.81 -12.79
N VAL A 132 -30.40 -18.82 -12.76
CA VAL A 132 -29.83 -19.45 -13.95
C VAL A 132 -30.61 -20.73 -14.23
N VAL A 133 -31.31 -20.79 -15.38
CA VAL A 133 -32.04 -21.99 -15.81
C VAL A 133 -31.16 -22.79 -16.77
N HIS A 134 -30.92 -24.05 -16.46
CA HIS A 134 -30.09 -24.95 -17.25
C HIS A 134 -30.77 -26.31 -17.42
N GLU A 135 -30.27 -27.13 -18.33
CA GLU A 135 -30.78 -28.49 -18.52
C GLU A 135 -30.51 -29.31 -17.25
N LYS A 136 -31.49 -30.14 -16.87
CA LYS A 136 -31.34 -31.07 -15.75
C LYS A 136 -30.28 -32.08 -16.18
N SER A 137 -29.12 -32.03 -15.53
CA SER A 137 -28.05 -32.98 -15.80
C SER A 137 -28.57 -34.38 -15.49
N GLN A 138 -28.83 -35.17 -16.53
CA GLN A 138 -29.01 -36.60 -16.38
C GLN A 138 -27.68 -37.15 -15.85
N GLN A 139 -27.53 -37.18 -14.53
CA GLN A 139 -26.78 -38.24 -13.88
C GLN A 139 -27.56 -39.52 -14.14
N THR A 140 -27.48 -40.01 -15.38
CA THR A 140 -27.68 -41.42 -15.65
C THR A 140 -26.71 -42.12 -14.71
N GLN A 141 -27.24 -42.80 -13.70
CA GLN A 141 -26.58 -43.93 -13.08
C GLN A 141 -26.35 -44.96 -14.19
N ARG A 142 -25.37 -44.70 -15.06
CA ARG A 142 -24.64 -45.74 -15.73
C ARG A 142 -23.99 -46.48 -14.59
N SER A 143 -24.53 -47.65 -14.25
CA SER A 143 -23.73 -48.74 -13.70
C SER A 143 -22.61 -49.02 -14.70
N ILE A 144 -21.61 -48.14 -14.72
CA ILE A 144 -20.25 -48.54 -15.04
C ILE A 144 -19.99 -49.55 -13.94
N THR A 145 -19.81 -50.81 -14.30
CA THR A 145 -19.05 -51.73 -13.48
C THR A 145 -17.76 -50.99 -13.16
N ASN A 146 -17.71 -50.32 -12.00
CA ASN A 146 -16.51 -49.71 -11.48
C ASN A 146 -15.59 -50.91 -11.31
N GLN A 147 -14.74 -51.15 -12.30
CA GLN A 147 -13.63 -52.06 -12.14
C GLN A 147 -12.72 -51.37 -11.14
N LEU A 148 -13.00 -51.71 -9.87
CA LEU A 148 -12.28 -51.27 -8.72
C LEU A 148 -10.96 -52.01 -8.74
N MET A 149 -9.89 -51.26 -8.94
CA MET A 149 -8.55 -51.80 -8.93
C MET A 149 -7.87 -51.48 -7.61
N THR A 150 -6.98 -52.37 -7.20
CA THR A 150 -5.98 -52.08 -6.20
C THR A 150 -4.80 -51.42 -6.91
N VAL A 151 -4.42 -50.24 -6.42
CA VAL A 151 -3.26 -49.51 -6.92
C VAL A 151 -2.11 -49.72 -5.94
N LYS A 152 -0.96 -50.14 -6.47
CA LYS A 152 0.28 -50.32 -5.72
C LYS A 152 1.39 -49.45 -6.32
N GLY A 153 2.30 -48.99 -5.48
CA GLY A 153 3.46 -48.23 -5.92
C GLY A 153 4.49 -48.02 -4.81
N PHE A 154 5.61 -47.42 -5.20
CA PHE A 154 6.76 -47.16 -4.34
C PHE A 154 7.20 -45.71 -4.50
N ILE A 155 7.35 -44.97 -3.41
CA ILE A 155 7.71 -43.55 -3.45
C ILE A 155 9.14 -43.35 -2.94
N VAL A 156 9.97 -42.68 -3.74
CA VAL A 156 11.38 -42.38 -3.43
C VAL A 156 11.71 -40.91 -3.63
N ASP A 157 12.82 -40.48 -3.03
CA ASP A 157 13.46 -39.20 -3.38
C ASP A 157 14.38 -39.32 -4.62
N TYR A 158 14.98 -38.20 -5.04
CA TYR A 158 15.93 -38.15 -6.15
C TYR A 158 17.18 -39.04 -5.95
N ASN A 159 17.54 -39.34 -4.70
CA ASN A 159 18.66 -40.21 -4.34
C ASN A 159 18.23 -41.69 -4.19
N ASN A 160 17.04 -42.06 -4.68
CA ASN A 160 16.42 -43.38 -4.55
C ASN A 160 16.21 -43.84 -3.10
N ARG A 161 16.11 -42.92 -2.14
CA ARG A 161 15.77 -43.24 -0.75
C ARG A 161 14.26 -43.35 -0.62
N PRO A 162 13.74 -44.41 0.04
CA PRO A 162 12.31 -44.59 0.24
C PRO A 162 11.74 -43.47 1.12
N LEU A 163 10.57 -42.96 0.74
CA LEU A 163 9.89 -41.89 1.45
C LEU A 163 8.73 -42.43 2.29
N GLN A 164 8.95 -42.50 3.60
CA GLN A 164 7.92 -42.84 4.58
C GLN A 164 7.05 -41.61 4.89
N GLY A 165 5.73 -41.79 4.98
CA GLY A 165 4.80 -40.73 5.38
C GLY A 165 4.28 -39.83 4.25
N ALA A 166 4.52 -40.18 2.99
CA ALA A 166 3.89 -39.51 1.84
C ALA A 166 2.40 -39.86 1.79
N THR A 167 1.54 -38.84 1.66
CA THR A 167 0.08 -39.01 1.59
C THR A 167 -0.36 -39.15 0.14
N ILE A 168 -1.12 -40.20 -0.17
CA ILE A 168 -1.67 -40.48 -1.50
C ILE A 168 -3.18 -40.40 -1.40
N ARG A 169 -3.81 -39.50 -2.17
CA ARG A 169 -5.27 -39.29 -2.16
C ARG A 169 -5.86 -39.44 -3.56
N VAL A 170 -7.02 -40.08 -3.67
CA VAL A 170 -7.79 -40.12 -4.91
C VAL A 170 -8.48 -38.77 -5.10
N LYS A 171 -8.19 -38.09 -6.21
CA LYS A 171 -8.71 -36.75 -6.50
C LYS A 171 -10.24 -36.79 -6.61
N GLY A 172 -10.92 -35.95 -5.82
CA GLY A 172 -12.38 -35.85 -5.78
C GLY A 172 -13.09 -36.88 -4.89
N VAL A 173 -12.36 -37.81 -4.25
CA VAL A 173 -12.93 -38.81 -3.33
C VAL A 173 -12.20 -38.72 -1.98
N PRO A 174 -12.90 -38.80 -0.83
CA PRO A 174 -12.27 -38.81 0.50
C PRO A 174 -11.62 -40.17 0.80
N LYS A 175 -10.74 -40.63 -0.10
CA LYS A 175 -10.07 -41.93 -0.02
C LYS A 175 -8.58 -41.73 -0.27
N GLY A 176 -7.76 -42.28 0.61
CA GLY A 176 -6.31 -42.13 0.53
C GLY A 176 -5.60 -43.15 1.41
N THR A 177 -4.28 -43.20 1.25
CA THR A 177 -3.36 -44.04 2.01
C THR A 177 -2.06 -43.27 2.28
N VAL A 178 -1.17 -43.82 3.09
CA VAL A 178 0.13 -43.23 3.41
C VAL A 178 1.21 -44.28 3.14
N THR A 179 2.39 -43.86 2.70
CA THR A 179 3.51 -44.79 2.51
C THR A 179 4.06 -45.35 3.82
N ASP A 180 4.47 -46.62 3.80
CA ASP A 180 5.10 -47.32 4.92
C ASP A 180 6.59 -46.96 5.11
N GLN A 181 7.27 -47.62 6.06
CA GLN A 181 8.70 -47.43 6.36
C GLN A 181 9.63 -47.71 5.17
N HIS A 182 9.16 -48.50 4.21
CA HIS A 182 9.89 -48.83 3.01
C HIS A 182 9.45 -47.97 1.83
N GLY A 183 8.50 -47.04 1.97
CA GLY A 183 8.02 -46.19 0.87
C GLY A 183 6.95 -46.85 -0.01
N HIS A 184 6.45 -48.03 0.34
CA HIS A 184 5.37 -48.70 -0.38
C HIS A 184 4.00 -48.14 0.03
N PHE A 185 3.08 -48.10 -0.92
CA PHE A 185 1.68 -47.83 -0.65
C PHE A 185 0.76 -48.77 -1.44
N GLU A 186 -0.38 -49.06 -0.83
CA GLU A 186 -1.47 -49.82 -1.43
C GLU A 186 -2.80 -49.12 -1.13
N ILE A 187 -3.59 -48.89 -2.18
CA ILE A 187 -4.93 -48.30 -2.05
C ILE A 187 -5.92 -49.14 -2.84
N ASN A 188 -6.86 -49.76 -2.10
CA ASN A 188 -7.88 -50.63 -2.66
C ASN A 188 -9.06 -49.83 -3.19
N GLY A 189 -9.73 -50.31 -4.24
CA GLY A 189 -10.99 -49.76 -4.71
C GLY A 189 -10.87 -48.36 -5.29
N VAL A 190 -9.91 -48.17 -6.19
CA VAL A 190 -9.72 -46.98 -7.01
C VAL A 190 -10.35 -47.22 -8.38
N SER A 191 -10.93 -46.19 -9.00
CA SER A 191 -11.52 -46.30 -10.35
C SER A 191 -10.42 -46.11 -11.40
N LEU A 192 -10.49 -46.86 -12.52
CA LEU A 192 -9.51 -46.86 -13.62
C LEU A 192 -9.23 -45.47 -14.23
N ASN A 193 -10.19 -44.54 -14.12
CA ASN A 193 -10.08 -43.18 -14.69
C ASN A 193 -9.86 -42.09 -13.63
N SER A 194 -9.34 -42.45 -12.45
CA SER A 194 -9.08 -41.48 -11.38
C SER A 194 -7.63 -41.00 -11.35
N PHE A 195 -7.41 -39.84 -10.73
CA PHE A 195 -6.08 -39.28 -10.50
C PHE A 195 -5.71 -39.41 -9.03
N LEU A 196 -4.43 -39.61 -8.75
CA LEU A 196 -3.87 -39.65 -7.41
C LEU A 196 -3.04 -38.38 -7.18
N ASP A 197 -3.35 -37.68 -6.10
CA ASP A 197 -2.56 -36.56 -5.59
C ASP A 197 -1.63 -37.08 -4.50
N ILE A 198 -0.32 -36.92 -4.71
CA ILE A 198 0.74 -37.35 -3.80
C ILE A 198 1.36 -36.10 -3.18
N THR A 199 1.35 -36.04 -1.86
CA THR A 199 1.85 -34.90 -1.09
C THR A 199 2.70 -35.35 0.09
N MET A 200 3.83 -34.68 0.31
CA MET A 200 4.69 -34.90 1.47
C MET A 200 5.30 -33.57 1.91
N VAL A 201 5.44 -33.37 3.22
CA VAL A 201 6.08 -32.15 3.77
C VAL A 201 7.53 -32.09 3.27
N GLY A 202 7.91 -30.95 2.68
CA GLY A 202 9.24 -30.75 2.10
C GLY A 202 9.41 -31.23 0.64
N PHE A 203 8.34 -31.69 -0.02
CA PHE A 203 8.37 -32.15 -1.42
C PHE A 203 7.29 -31.48 -2.28
N ALA A 204 7.55 -31.34 -3.58
CA ALA A 204 6.59 -30.79 -4.54
C ALA A 204 5.40 -31.75 -4.72
N PRO A 205 4.14 -31.25 -4.72
CA PRO A 205 2.96 -32.09 -4.93
C PRO A 205 2.96 -32.67 -6.34
N LEU A 206 2.59 -33.95 -6.49
CA LEU A 206 2.58 -34.65 -7.77
C LEU A 206 1.20 -35.29 -8.02
N THR A 207 0.61 -35.01 -9.17
CA THR A 207 -0.65 -35.64 -9.61
C THR A 207 -0.37 -36.62 -10.74
N ILE A 208 -0.80 -37.88 -10.59
CA ILE A 208 -0.63 -38.94 -11.61
C ILE A 208 -1.94 -39.69 -11.86
N ALA A 209 -2.11 -40.26 -13.06
CA ALA A 209 -3.25 -41.13 -13.34
C ALA A 209 -3.11 -42.47 -12.60
N ALA A 210 -4.19 -42.97 -12.02
CA ALA A 210 -4.20 -44.25 -11.30
C ALA A 210 -3.98 -45.43 -12.26
N LYS A 211 -3.07 -46.34 -11.89
CA LYS A 211 -2.78 -47.62 -12.58
C LYS A 211 -2.62 -48.72 -11.54
N SER A 212 -2.75 -49.99 -11.93
CA SER A 212 -2.73 -51.11 -10.95
C SER A 212 -1.36 -51.27 -10.32
N ASP A 213 -0.34 -51.01 -11.11
CA ASP A 213 1.03 -50.88 -10.68
C ASP A 213 1.60 -49.56 -11.23
N LEU A 214 1.99 -48.68 -10.33
CA LEU A 214 2.61 -47.39 -10.65
C LEU A 214 4.14 -47.46 -10.62
N GLY A 215 4.72 -48.59 -10.18
CA GLY A 215 6.15 -48.75 -10.01
C GLY A 215 6.76 -47.72 -9.05
N THR A 216 7.97 -47.27 -9.36
CA THR A 216 8.72 -46.28 -8.58
C THR A 216 8.35 -44.85 -9.01
N ILE A 217 7.84 -44.07 -8.07
CA ILE A 217 7.48 -42.66 -8.22
C ILE A 217 8.50 -41.83 -7.46
N THR A 218 9.22 -40.97 -8.17
CA THR A 218 10.21 -40.06 -7.56
C THR A 218 9.55 -38.73 -7.21
N LEU A 219 9.54 -38.37 -5.93
CA LEU A 219 9.18 -37.03 -5.46
C LEU A 219 10.42 -36.15 -5.40
N ARG A 220 10.28 -34.91 -5.88
CA ARG A 220 11.35 -33.92 -5.83
C ARG A 220 11.20 -33.08 -4.55
N ALA A 221 12.29 -32.93 -3.81
CA ALA A 221 12.34 -32.05 -2.66
C ALA A 221 12.03 -30.60 -3.09
N LEU A 222 11.39 -29.83 -2.22
CA LEU A 222 11.13 -28.40 -2.45
C LEU A 222 12.41 -27.54 -2.45
N ASP A 223 13.56 -28.12 -2.08
CA ASP A 223 14.84 -27.44 -1.90
C ASP A 223 15.60 -27.09 -3.21
N GLU A 224 14.95 -27.23 -4.36
CA GLU A 224 15.45 -26.69 -5.64
C GLU A 224 14.52 -25.61 -6.24
N GLN A 225 13.49 -25.20 -5.49
CA GLN A 225 12.65 -24.04 -5.81
C GLN A 225 12.86 -22.85 -4.88
N LEU A 226 14.05 -22.74 -4.28
CA LEU A 226 14.69 -21.44 -4.43
C LEU A 226 14.91 -21.33 -5.94
N GLN A 227 13.99 -20.65 -6.64
CA GLN A 227 14.40 -19.91 -7.81
C GLN A 227 15.62 -19.12 -7.32
N GLU A 228 16.81 -19.66 -7.58
CA GLU A 228 17.95 -18.85 -7.88
C GLU A 228 17.36 -17.82 -8.81
N VAL A 229 17.16 -16.61 -8.26
CA VAL A 229 16.68 -15.49 -9.01
C VAL A 229 17.74 -15.40 -10.07
N ASN A 230 17.49 -15.98 -11.23
CA ASN A 230 18.27 -15.76 -12.42
C ASN A 230 17.99 -14.28 -12.63
N ILE A 231 18.81 -13.44 -11.99
CA ILE A 231 18.68 -11.99 -11.96
C ILE A 231 18.83 -11.63 -13.43
N THR A 232 17.67 -11.55 -14.06
CA THR A 232 17.60 -11.38 -15.50
C THR A 232 17.73 -9.89 -15.66
N VAL A 233 18.90 -9.51 -16.12
CA VAL A 233 19.23 -8.15 -16.44
C VAL A 233 18.40 -7.78 -17.66
N ASN A 234 17.56 -6.76 -17.50
CA ASN A 234 16.76 -6.25 -18.60
C ASN A 234 17.57 -5.19 -19.34
N THR A 235 18.03 -5.50 -20.55
CA THR A 235 18.69 -4.52 -21.43
C THR A 235 17.70 -3.61 -22.15
N GLY A 236 16.40 -3.79 -21.90
CA GLY A 236 15.25 -3.09 -22.49
C GLY A 236 14.63 -3.86 -23.65
N TYR A 237 15.39 -4.71 -24.33
CA TYR A 237 14.91 -5.59 -25.40
C TYR A 237 14.99 -7.07 -25.06
N GLN A 238 15.95 -7.47 -24.22
CA GLN A 238 16.17 -8.86 -23.84
C GLN A 238 16.41 -8.99 -22.34
N LYS A 239 15.90 -10.09 -21.78
CA LYS A 239 16.20 -10.53 -20.42
C LYS A 239 17.33 -11.54 -20.51
N ILE A 240 18.54 -11.13 -20.17
CA ILE A 240 19.73 -11.99 -20.16
C ILE A 240 20.18 -12.24 -18.72
N SER A 241 20.73 -13.42 -18.43
CA SER A 241 21.27 -13.67 -17.09
C SER A 241 22.51 -12.81 -16.87
N LYS A 242 22.76 -12.39 -15.63
CA LYS A 242 23.84 -11.46 -15.28
C LYS A 242 25.22 -11.94 -15.74
N GLU A 243 25.44 -13.25 -15.76
CA GLU A 243 26.69 -13.92 -16.16
C GLU A 243 26.91 -13.87 -17.67
N ARG A 244 25.81 -13.78 -18.44
CA ARG A 244 25.84 -13.72 -19.91
C ARG A 244 25.85 -12.30 -20.44
N ALA A 245 25.67 -11.31 -19.58
CA ALA A 245 25.68 -9.92 -19.97
C ALA A 245 27.11 -9.43 -20.19
N ALA A 246 27.48 -9.19 -21.44
CA ALA A 246 28.77 -8.62 -21.79
C ALA A 246 28.80 -7.12 -21.48
N GLY A 247 29.69 -6.71 -20.56
CA GLY A 247 29.88 -5.31 -20.16
C GLY A 247 29.51 -5.05 -18.70
N SER A 248 29.50 -3.77 -18.33
CA SER A 248 29.27 -3.31 -16.97
C SER A 248 27.85 -2.83 -16.80
N ILE A 249 27.10 -3.63 -16.05
CA ILE A 249 25.70 -3.40 -15.78
C ILE A 249 25.48 -3.39 -14.26
N ALA A 250 24.65 -2.46 -13.79
CA ALA A 250 24.11 -2.50 -12.44
C ALA A 250 22.59 -2.54 -12.50
N GLN A 251 21.98 -3.38 -11.68
CA GLN A 251 20.54 -3.52 -11.60
C GLN A 251 20.09 -3.36 -10.16
N VAL A 252 18.96 -2.68 -9.99
CA VAL A 252 18.22 -2.55 -8.73
C VAL A 252 16.83 -3.11 -8.99
N THR A 253 16.36 -3.97 -8.08
CA THR A 253 15.04 -4.59 -8.17
C THR A 253 14.04 -3.88 -7.27
N ALA A 254 12.74 -4.17 -7.45
CA ALA A 254 11.70 -3.67 -6.56
C ALA A 254 11.99 -3.97 -5.07
N LYS A 255 12.52 -5.17 -4.77
CA LYS A 255 12.88 -5.60 -3.41
C LYS A 255 13.96 -4.72 -2.79
N ASP A 256 14.94 -4.30 -3.57
CA ASP A 256 16.01 -3.41 -3.10
C ASP A 256 15.49 -1.99 -2.78
N MET A 257 14.34 -1.61 -3.38
CA MET A 257 13.71 -0.31 -3.23
C MET A 257 12.61 -0.28 -2.15
N GLU A 258 12.06 -1.42 -1.72
CA GLU A 258 10.93 -1.50 -0.77
C GLU A 258 11.20 -0.81 0.57
N GLY A 259 12.46 -0.78 1.04
CA GLY A 259 12.84 -0.12 2.29
C GLY A 259 12.98 1.41 2.20
N ARG A 260 12.86 2.00 1.01
CA ARG A 260 13.09 3.43 0.78
C ARG A 260 11.79 4.14 0.46
N LEU A 261 11.25 4.82 1.45
CA LEU A 261 9.98 5.55 1.40
C LEU A 261 10.08 6.92 0.68
N GLN A 262 10.98 7.05 -0.29
CA GLN A 262 11.09 8.29 -1.07
C GLN A 262 10.01 8.33 -2.16
N PRO A 263 9.29 9.46 -2.33
CA PRO A 263 8.22 9.57 -3.31
C PRO A 263 8.75 9.59 -4.76
N ASN A 264 9.93 10.18 -4.98
CA ASN A 264 10.54 10.30 -6.29
C ASN A 264 11.44 9.09 -6.61
N LEU A 265 11.43 8.68 -7.88
CA LEU A 265 12.25 7.57 -8.37
C LEU A 265 13.75 7.79 -8.14
N LEU A 266 14.26 8.97 -8.53
CA LEU A 266 15.67 9.31 -8.42
C LEU A 266 16.16 9.26 -6.97
N ASP A 267 15.38 9.82 -6.05
CA ASP A 267 15.70 9.77 -4.61
C ASP A 267 15.67 8.33 -4.07
N ARG A 268 14.79 7.48 -4.59
CA ARG A 268 14.68 6.08 -4.15
C ARG A 268 15.92 5.27 -4.56
N ILE A 269 16.49 5.55 -5.73
CA ILE A 269 17.63 4.79 -6.29
C ILE A 269 19.00 5.37 -5.91
N ASP A 270 19.03 6.53 -5.26
CA ASP A 270 20.26 7.26 -4.94
C ASP A 270 21.21 6.42 -4.06
N GLY A 271 22.42 6.16 -4.56
CA GLY A 271 23.38 5.31 -3.86
C GLY A 271 23.06 3.80 -3.84
N LEU A 272 22.02 3.33 -4.55
CA LEU A 272 21.82 1.89 -4.79
C LEU A 272 22.59 1.39 -6.03
N LEU A 273 22.83 2.27 -7.00
CA LEU A 273 23.47 1.92 -8.27
C LEU A 273 24.92 2.43 -8.29
N PRO A 274 25.93 1.53 -8.27
CA PRO A 274 27.32 1.95 -8.31
C PRO A 274 27.65 2.65 -9.62
N GLY A 275 28.31 3.81 -9.56
CA GLY A 275 28.67 4.60 -10.74
C GLY A 275 27.51 5.38 -11.36
N LEU A 276 26.34 5.42 -10.72
CA LEU A 276 25.30 6.41 -10.96
C LEU A 276 25.51 7.57 -9.98
N ASN A 277 25.55 8.79 -10.49
CA ASN A 277 25.65 10.01 -9.68
C ASN A 277 24.47 10.93 -9.98
N LEU A 278 23.86 11.47 -8.93
CA LEU A 278 22.74 12.40 -9.02
C LEU A 278 23.21 13.81 -8.61
N VAL A 279 23.39 14.68 -9.59
CA VAL A 279 23.82 16.06 -9.43
C VAL A 279 22.61 16.96 -9.18
N ARG A 280 22.25 17.12 -7.91
CA ARG A 280 21.03 17.83 -7.45
C ARG A 280 21.08 19.37 -7.56
N ASN A 281 22.18 19.95 -8.05
CA ASN A 281 22.45 21.38 -7.87
C ASN A 281 22.07 22.20 -9.12
N THR A 282 20.89 22.81 -9.12
CA THR A 282 20.38 23.63 -10.24
C THR A 282 21.14 24.94 -10.46
N SER A 283 21.94 25.39 -9.48
CA SER A 283 22.73 26.62 -9.53
C SER A 283 24.20 26.40 -9.92
N SER A 284 24.63 25.16 -10.16
CA SER A 284 25.98 24.90 -10.67
C SER A 284 26.06 25.25 -12.16
N PRO A 285 27.02 26.07 -12.61
CA PRO A 285 27.25 26.33 -14.04
C PRO A 285 27.41 25.05 -14.86
N GLN A 286 27.86 23.96 -14.22
CA GLN A 286 28.03 22.65 -14.84
C GLN A 286 26.69 21.93 -15.14
N ASN A 287 25.60 22.27 -14.45
CA ASN A 287 24.30 21.60 -14.59
C ASN A 287 23.37 22.24 -15.64
N SER A 288 23.74 23.40 -16.21
CA SER A 288 22.92 24.11 -17.20
C SER A 288 22.63 23.33 -18.50
N LYS A 289 23.31 22.20 -18.73
CA LYS A 289 23.11 21.28 -19.88
C LYS A 289 22.92 19.82 -19.46
N ASN A 290 22.52 19.57 -18.22
CA ASN A 290 22.08 18.25 -17.76
C ASN A 290 20.75 18.43 -17.03
N ASN A 291 19.66 18.60 -17.79
CA ASN A 291 18.33 18.86 -17.25
C ASN A 291 17.83 17.76 -16.29
N LEU A 292 18.39 16.55 -16.39
CA LEU A 292 18.01 15.41 -15.53
C LEU A 292 18.89 15.33 -14.28
N GLY A 293 20.07 15.96 -14.27
CA GLY A 293 21.03 15.88 -13.17
C GLY A 293 21.54 14.46 -12.92
N ILE A 294 21.59 13.60 -13.94
CA ILE A 294 22.05 12.21 -13.81
C ILE A 294 23.34 12.04 -14.61
N GLU A 295 24.34 11.39 -14.01
CA GLU A 295 25.61 11.07 -14.65
C GLU A 295 25.96 9.59 -14.41
N VAL A 296 26.35 8.89 -15.46
CA VAL A 296 26.78 7.48 -15.39
C VAL A 296 28.28 7.43 -15.66
N ARG A 297 29.07 7.00 -14.67
CA ARG A 297 30.55 7.02 -14.70
C ARG A 297 31.16 8.41 -14.96
N GLY A 298 30.49 9.45 -14.46
CA GLY A 298 30.92 10.84 -14.63
C GLY A 298 30.44 11.44 -15.95
N ARG A 299 31.07 12.56 -16.34
CA ARG A 299 30.65 13.35 -17.49
C ARG A 299 31.56 13.13 -18.69
N SER A 300 30.99 12.63 -19.78
CA SER A 300 31.72 12.32 -21.02
C SER A 300 31.89 13.50 -21.99
N THR A 301 31.24 14.65 -21.74
CA THR A 301 31.26 15.79 -22.67
C THR A 301 31.40 17.14 -21.95
N ILE A 302 32.08 18.10 -22.57
CA ILE A 302 32.25 19.46 -22.02
C ILE A 302 31.09 20.37 -22.44
N ASN A 303 30.64 20.26 -23.69
CA ASN A 303 29.70 21.21 -24.31
C ASN A 303 28.37 20.61 -24.77
N ALA A 304 28.21 19.28 -24.78
CA ALA A 304 27.02 18.58 -25.26
C ALA A 304 26.12 18.11 -24.09
N GLN A 305 24.96 17.53 -24.42
CA GLN A 305 24.08 16.93 -23.43
C GLN A 305 24.81 15.79 -22.72
N ALA A 306 24.96 15.89 -21.40
CA ALA A 306 25.64 14.89 -20.58
C ALA A 306 24.70 13.84 -19.97
N ALA A 307 23.39 14.03 -20.08
CA ALA A 307 22.41 13.10 -19.51
C ALA A 307 22.46 11.74 -20.22
N PRO A 308 22.28 10.62 -19.48
CA PRO A 308 22.10 9.31 -20.06
C PRO A 308 20.76 9.20 -20.81
N LEU A 309 20.66 8.22 -21.71
CA LEU A 309 19.38 7.87 -22.31
C LEU A 309 18.51 7.12 -21.29
N ILE A 310 17.27 7.56 -21.11
CA ILE A 310 16.28 6.85 -20.30
C ILE A 310 15.40 6.03 -21.23
N VAL A 311 15.17 4.77 -20.87
CA VAL A 311 14.33 3.84 -21.60
C VAL A 311 13.33 3.25 -20.63
N VAL A 312 12.04 3.37 -20.93
CA VAL A 312 10.96 2.76 -20.13
C VAL A 312 10.33 1.67 -21.00
N ASP A 313 10.36 0.43 -20.53
CA ASP A 313 9.81 -0.75 -21.21
C ASP A 313 10.25 -0.89 -22.68
N GLY A 314 11.50 -0.56 -22.96
CA GLY A 314 12.12 -0.68 -24.29
C GLY A 314 11.96 0.55 -25.19
N MET A 315 11.25 1.59 -24.74
CA MET A 315 11.07 2.84 -25.49
C MET A 315 11.82 4.01 -24.85
N PRO A 316 12.53 4.86 -25.63
CA PRO A 316 13.12 6.08 -25.11
C PRO A 316 12.07 6.97 -24.44
N PHE A 317 12.35 7.42 -23.22
CA PHE A 317 11.49 8.31 -22.46
C PHE A 317 12.16 9.69 -22.32
N GLU A 318 11.46 10.73 -22.76
CA GLU A 318 11.93 12.12 -22.74
C GLU A 318 11.13 13.01 -21.77
N GLY A 319 10.22 12.40 -20.99
CA GLY A 319 9.41 13.09 -19.99
C GLY A 319 10.14 13.28 -18.65
N ASP A 320 9.38 13.77 -17.66
CA ASP A 320 9.89 13.93 -16.30
C ASP A 320 9.92 12.58 -15.56
N LEU A 321 11.09 12.21 -15.05
CA LEU A 321 11.27 11.00 -14.25
C LEU A 321 10.57 11.07 -12.90
N THR A 322 10.28 12.26 -12.38
CA THR A 322 9.54 12.41 -11.12
C THR A 322 8.10 11.95 -11.24
N ALA A 323 7.52 11.98 -12.46
CA ALA A 323 6.17 11.52 -12.72
C ALA A 323 6.05 9.98 -12.72
N ILE A 324 7.17 9.24 -12.78
CA ILE A 324 7.16 7.79 -12.75
C ILE A 324 7.02 7.32 -11.31
N ASN A 325 5.91 6.65 -11.01
CA ASN A 325 5.67 6.03 -9.73
C ASN A 325 6.68 4.91 -9.42
N PRO A 326 7.51 5.03 -8.37
CA PRO A 326 8.52 4.01 -8.08
C PRO A 326 7.93 2.66 -7.68
N ASN A 327 6.68 2.61 -7.21
CA ASN A 327 6.03 1.37 -6.79
C ASN A 327 5.61 0.50 -7.97
N ASP A 328 5.53 1.06 -9.18
CA ASP A 328 5.17 0.33 -10.40
C ASP A 328 6.40 -0.22 -11.12
N ILE A 329 7.59 0.05 -10.61
CA ILE A 329 8.84 -0.39 -11.21
C ILE A 329 9.19 -1.78 -10.71
N ALA A 330 9.44 -2.70 -11.65
CA ALA A 330 9.94 -4.03 -11.36
C ALA A 330 11.46 -4.03 -11.20
N SER A 331 12.17 -3.33 -12.08
CA SER A 331 13.64 -3.20 -12.01
C SER A 331 14.14 -1.98 -12.76
N ILE A 332 15.33 -1.51 -12.36
CA ILE A 332 16.06 -0.45 -13.03
C ILE A 332 17.45 -0.97 -13.32
N THR A 333 17.84 -0.91 -14.58
CA THR A 333 19.12 -1.42 -15.07
C THR A 333 19.90 -0.28 -15.69
N VAL A 334 21.10 -0.03 -15.19
CA VAL A 334 22.03 0.97 -15.73
C VAL A 334 23.10 0.27 -16.54
N LEU A 335 23.11 0.52 -17.84
CA LEU A 335 24.11 0.08 -18.81
C LEU A 335 25.19 1.16 -18.88
N LYS A 336 26.41 0.84 -18.42
CA LYS A 336 27.47 1.83 -18.17
C LYS A 336 28.56 1.88 -19.24
N ASP A 337 28.57 0.93 -20.16
CA ASP A 337 29.54 0.89 -21.26
C ASP A 337 28.87 0.68 -22.61
N ALA A 338 29.66 0.99 -23.64
CA ALA A 338 29.23 0.88 -25.02
C ALA A 338 28.89 -0.56 -25.43
N SER A 339 29.52 -1.57 -24.81
CA SER A 339 29.17 -2.99 -25.04
C SER A 339 27.72 -3.26 -24.65
N ALA A 340 27.37 -2.98 -23.39
CA ALA A 340 26.04 -3.26 -22.87
C ALA A 340 24.97 -2.36 -23.50
N ALA A 341 25.33 -1.13 -23.88
CA ALA A 341 24.40 -0.13 -24.39
C ALA A 341 24.38 0.01 -25.92
N SER A 342 25.16 -0.78 -26.65
CA SER A 342 25.34 -0.73 -28.11
C SER A 342 24.03 -0.74 -28.91
N ILE A 343 23.00 -1.40 -28.38
CA ILE A 343 21.67 -1.50 -28.99
C ILE A 343 21.02 -0.12 -29.17
N TYR A 344 21.35 0.86 -28.32
CA TYR A 344 20.77 2.20 -28.35
C TYR A 344 21.57 3.22 -29.19
N GLY A 345 22.64 2.77 -29.87
CA GLY A 345 23.41 3.60 -30.80
C GLY A 345 24.06 4.82 -30.14
N VAL A 346 24.12 5.94 -30.86
CA VAL A 346 24.92 7.13 -30.48
C VAL A 346 24.48 7.78 -29.15
N ARG A 347 23.20 7.64 -28.78
CA ARG A 347 22.63 8.17 -27.53
C ARG A 347 23.08 7.37 -26.29
N SER A 348 23.72 6.22 -26.47
CA SER A 348 24.26 5.39 -25.38
C SER A 348 25.61 5.85 -24.82
N SER A 349 26.24 6.86 -25.45
CA SER A 349 27.59 7.33 -25.11
C SER A 349 27.73 7.85 -23.67
N ASN A 350 26.65 8.32 -23.06
CA ASN A 350 26.59 8.74 -21.65
C ASN A 350 25.98 7.67 -20.72
N GLY A 351 25.82 6.44 -21.20
CA GLY A 351 25.11 5.36 -20.52
C GLY A 351 23.60 5.34 -20.80
N VAL A 352 22.96 4.23 -20.45
CA VAL A 352 21.52 4.01 -20.64
C VAL A 352 20.91 3.51 -19.33
N ILE A 353 19.79 4.10 -18.94
CA ILE A 353 19.00 3.69 -17.78
C ILE A 353 17.71 3.06 -18.31
N VAL A 354 17.59 1.76 -18.13
CA VAL A 354 16.43 0.96 -18.52
C VAL A 354 15.55 0.76 -17.29
N ILE A 355 14.33 1.27 -17.34
CA ILE A 355 13.29 1.09 -16.34
C ILE A 355 12.31 0.06 -16.90
N ALA A 356 12.08 -1.00 -16.13
CA ALA A 356 11.10 -2.02 -16.45
C ALA A 356 9.94 -1.92 -15.46
N THR A 357 8.71 -1.78 -15.95
CA THR A 357 7.52 -1.73 -15.12
C THR A 357 7.04 -3.13 -14.72
N LYS A 358 6.21 -3.18 -13.67
CA LYS A 358 5.56 -4.40 -13.21
C LYS A 358 4.52 -4.83 -14.23
N ILE A 359 4.59 -6.11 -14.59
CA ILE A 359 3.67 -6.75 -15.53
C ILE A 359 2.73 -7.64 -14.71
N GLY A 360 1.46 -7.75 -15.12
CA GLY A 360 0.51 -8.65 -14.49
C GLY A 360 0.98 -10.11 -14.57
N SER A 361 0.66 -10.89 -13.54
CA SER A 361 0.87 -12.34 -13.51
C SER A 361 -0.43 -13.09 -13.72
N ALA A 362 -0.38 -14.25 -14.39
CA ALA A 362 -1.50 -15.16 -14.45
C ALA A 362 -1.91 -15.61 -13.03
N GLY A 363 -3.22 -15.71 -12.79
CA GLY A 363 -3.78 -16.07 -11.49
C GLY A 363 -4.85 -15.10 -11.00
N LYS A 364 -5.24 -15.29 -9.74
CA LYS A 364 -6.27 -14.50 -9.09
C LYS A 364 -5.87 -13.02 -9.06
N THR A 365 -6.87 -12.15 -9.18
CA THR A 365 -6.68 -10.70 -9.02
C THR A 365 -6.10 -10.40 -7.65
N LYS A 366 -4.95 -9.72 -7.63
CA LYS A 366 -4.29 -9.19 -6.45
C LYS A 366 -4.47 -7.69 -6.40
N ILE A 367 -4.91 -7.20 -5.26
CA ILE A 367 -5.05 -5.77 -4.98
C ILE A 367 -4.03 -5.43 -3.91
N ASP A 368 -3.07 -4.59 -4.26
CA ASP A 368 -2.03 -4.09 -3.37
C ASP A 368 -2.30 -2.61 -3.09
N TYR A 369 -2.40 -2.25 -1.81
CA TYR A 369 -2.52 -0.87 -1.38
C TYR A 369 -1.38 -0.54 -0.42
N SER A 370 -0.66 0.55 -0.70
CA SER A 370 0.37 1.06 0.18
C SER A 370 0.15 2.53 0.49
N ASN A 371 0.25 2.87 1.77
CA ASN A 371 0.23 4.24 2.23
C ASN A 371 1.59 4.59 2.86
N THR A 372 2.15 5.73 2.48
CA THR A 372 3.41 6.23 3.01
C THR A 372 3.21 7.62 3.55
N LEU A 373 3.50 7.79 4.84
CA LEU A 373 3.47 9.07 5.54
C LEU A 373 4.88 9.38 6.01
N SER A 374 5.43 10.54 5.62
CA SER A 374 6.77 10.96 6.01
C SER A 374 6.72 12.28 6.76
N PHE A 375 7.27 12.29 7.96
CA PHE A 375 7.43 13.49 8.77
C PHE A 375 8.90 13.85 8.81
N ARG A 376 9.24 15.05 8.31
CA ARG A 376 10.59 15.57 8.33
C ARG A 376 10.65 16.85 9.15
N GLY A 377 11.42 16.77 10.24
CA GLY A 377 11.75 17.93 11.07
C GLY A 377 12.52 18.99 10.28
N LEU A 378 12.61 20.19 10.86
CA LEU A 378 13.42 21.26 10.30
C LEU A 378 14.89 20.80 10.25
N PRO A 379 15.60 21.05 9.13
CA PRO A 379 17.01 20.72 9.04
C PRO A 379 17.78 21.54 10.07
N SER A 380 18.56 20.87 10.93
CA SER A 380 19.47 21.57 11.84
C SER A 380 20.51 22.31 11.02
N ARG A 381 20.77 23.58 11.35
CA ARG A 381 21.80 24.41 10.67
C ARG A 381 23.09 24.52 11.47
N SER A 382 23.19 23.80 12.60
CA SER A 382 24.37 23.85 13.47
C SER A 382 25.66 23.45 12.74
N TYR A 383 25.57 22.58 11.73
CA TYR A 383 26.73 22.13 10.94
C TYR A 383 27.38 23.24 10.10
N LEU A 384 26.69 24.37 9.87
CA LEU A 384 27.25 25.49 9.09
C LEU A 384 28.29 26.30 9.88
N ASN A 385 28.36 26.12 11.22
CA ASN A 385 29.28 26.83 12.11
C ASN A 385 29.36 28.35 11.82
N GLN A 386 28.20 28.97 11.59
CA GLN A 386 28.13 30.42 11.34
C GLN A 386 28.18 31.19 12.65
N MET A 387 28.66 32.44 12.59
CA MET A 387 28.66 33.35 13.73
C MET A 387 27.22 33.54 14.25
N SER A 388 27.08 33.50 15.58
CA SER A 388 25.88 33.95 16.27
C SER A 388 25.65 35.45 16.05
N SER A 389 24.43 35.93 16.32
CA SER A 389 24.13 37.36 16.19
C SER A 389 25.00 38.23 17.09
N ALA A 390 25.34 37.76 18.30
CA ALA A 390 26.24 38.44 19.21
C ALA A 390 27.68 38.51 18.66
N GLU A 391 28.21 37.38 18.15
CA GLU A 391 29.53 37.34 17.51
C GLU A 391 29.59 38.23 16.27
N LEU A 392 28.54 38.25 15.45
CA LEU A 392 28.48 39.10 14.27
C LEU A 392 28.51 40.59 14.64
N VAL A 393 27.75 41.01 15.66
CA VAL A 393 27.77 42.40 16.15
C VAL A 393 29.15 42.77 16.69
N ASN A 394 29.79 41.88 17.46
CA ASN A 394 31.12 42.12 18.00
C ASN A 394 32.17 42.21 16.88
N PHE A 395 32.11 41.32 15.89
CA PHE A 395 32.95 41.35 14.70
C PHE A 395 32.76 42.65 13.91
N GLN A 396 31.52 43.12 13.74
CA GLN A 396 31.25 44.40 13.09
C GLN A 396 31.80 45.59 13.88
N LYS A 397 31.69 45.58 15.22
CA LYS A 397 32.29 46.60 16.08
C LYS A 397 33.81 46.61 15.98
N GLU A 398 34.44 45.44 15.97
CA GLU A 398 35.90 45.29 15.79
C GLU A 398 36.36 45.83 14.43
N MET A 399 35.70 45.41 13.35
CA MET A 399 36.01 45.87 12.00
C MET A 399 35.81 47.38 11.84
N PHE A 400 34.77 47.94 12.45
CA PHE A 400 34.52 49.37 12.46
C PHE A 400 35.61 50.16 13.18
N ASN A 401 36.12 49.63 14.29
CA ASN A 401 37.24 50.23 15.04
C ASN A 401 38.56 50.14 14.25
N TYR A 402 38.79 49.04 13.53
CA TYR A 402 39.96 48.88 12.68
C TYR A 402 39.94 49.84 11.48
N ARG A 403 38.79 49.95 10.79
CA ARG A 403 38.62 50.83 9.63
C ARG A 403 37.19 51.32 9.50
N SER A 404 36.97 52.60 9.80
CA SER A 404 35.72 53.31 9.53
C SER A 404 36.00 54.69 8.95
N GLY A 405 35.17 55.12 7.99
CA GLY A 405 35.22 56.48 7.44
C GLY A 405 34.73 57.52 8.43
N ASP A 406 34.69 58.79 8.02
CA ASP A 406 34.12 59.86 8.85
C ASP A 406 32.59 59.86 8.82
N TYR A 407 31.99 60.24 9.95
CA TYR A 407 30.53 60.37 10.09
C TYR A 407 29.94 61.35 9.06
N ALA A 408 30.64 62.44 8.78
CA ALA A 408 30.20 63.49 7.86
C ALA A 408 30.01 63.02 6.40
N VAL A 409 30.58 61.87 6.03
CA VAL A 409 30.49 61.30 4.67
C VAL A 409 29.30 60.33 4.53
N ILE A 410 28.62 60.01 5.63
CA ILE A 410 27.46 59.11 5.61
C ILE A 410 26.24 59.84 5.05
N ASP A 411 25.69 59.30 3.95
CA ASP A 411 24.43 59.76 3.36
C ASP A 411 23.25 59.02 4.00
N PRO A 412 22.36 59.69 4.76
CA PRO A 412 21.21 59.05 5.40
C PRO A 412 20.20 58.43 4.42
N ARG A 413 20.25 58.80 3.13
CA ARG A 413 19.37 58.26 2.09
C ARG A 413 19.87 56.94 1.52
N LYS A 414 21.13 56.57 1.78
CA LYS A 414 21.68 55.29 1.34
C LYS A 414 21.42 54.21 2.38
N ALA A 415 20.99 53.05 1.90
CA ALA A 415 20.82 51.89 2.75
C ALA A 415 22.16 51.49 3.36
N MET A 416 22.20 51.36 4.68
CA MET A 416 23.35 50.87 5.43
C MET A 416 22.88 49.85 6.45
N ASN A 417 23.77 48.93 6.80
CA ASN A 417 23.53 48.00 7.90
C ASN A 417 23.24 48.77 9.21
N ASP A 418 22.20 48.36 9.94
CA ASP A 418 21.75 49.06 11.15
C ASP A 418 22.82 49.12 12.26
N VAL A 419 23.62 48.05 12.43
CA VAL A 419 24.71 48.02 13.41
C VAL A 419 25.76 49.06 13.06
N TYR A 420 26.14 49.18 11.78
CA TYR A 420 27.04 50.22 11.32
C TYR A 420 26.47 51.62 11.52
N ARG A 421 25.16 51.82 11.33
CA ARG A 421 24.51 53.11 11.60
C ARG A 421 24.65 53.52 13.06
N ILE A 422 24.39 52.59 13.98
CA ILE A 422 24.55 52.82 15.42
C ILE A 422 26.00 53.17 15.78
N LEU A 423 26.98 52.46 15.20
CA LEU A 423 28.41 52.75 15.43
C LEU A 423 28.83 54.12 14.90
N TYR A 424 28.31 54.51 13.72
CA TYR A 424 28.53 55.83 13.14
C TYR A 424 27.88 56.94 13.98
N ASP A 425 26.63 56.77 14.45
CA ASP A 425 25.96 57.75 15.31
C ASP A 425 26.75 58.01 16.61
N ARG A 426 27.35 56.97 17.19
CA ARG A 426 28.26 57.11 18.33
C ARG A 426 29.53 57.85 17.95
N LYS A 427 30.15 57.53 16.81
CA LYS A 427 31.35 58.21 16.30
C LYS A 427 31.08 59.70 16.01
N GLY A 428 29.88 60.04 15.54
CA GLY A 428 29.43 61.41 15.28
C GLY A 428 28.97 62.18 16.53
N GLY A 429 28.98 61.57 17.72
CA GLY A 429 28.54 62.20 18.97
C GLY A 429 27.02 62.38 19.10
N VAL A 430 26.23 61.72 18.25
CA VAL A 430 24.77 61.79 18.27
C VAL A 430 24.17 60.97 19.42
N ILE A 431 24.85 59.88 19.80
CA ILE A 431 24.44 58.99 20.90
C ILE A 431 25.62 58.72 21.85
N SER A 432 25.31 58.42 23.12
CA SER A 432 26.32 58.02 24.12
C SER A 432 26.76 56.56 23.94
N GLU A 433 27.87 56.17 24.57
CA GLU A 433 28.34 54.77 24.57
C GLU A 433 27.29 53.82 25.19
N GLU A 434 26.65 54.24 26.29
CA GLU A 434 25.60 53.46 26.96
C GLU A 434 24.39 53.25 26.05
N GLU A 435 23.98 54.29 25.33
CA GLU A 435 22.86 54.19 24.40
C GLU A 435 23.20 53.35 23.17
N MET A 436 24.43 53.44 22.67
CA MET A 436 24.95 52.58 21.61
C MET A 436 24.88 51.11 22.04
N GLU A 437 25.42 50.76 23.21
CA GLU A 437 25.41 49.38 23.73
C GLU A 437 23.98 48.85 23.91
N LYS A 438 23.06 49.68 24.43
CA LYS A 438 21.65 49.32 24.55
C LYS A 438 20.97 49.05 23.19
N ARG A 439 21.28 49.86 22.17
CA ARG A 439 20.76 49.65 20.80
C ARG A 439 21.37 48.41 20.15
N LEU A 440 22.66 48.15 20.36
CA LEU A 440 23.35 46.96 19.86
C LEU A 440 22.84 45.67 20.51
N ASP A 441 22.46 45.71 21.79
CA ASP A 441 21.99 44.54 22.54
C ASP A 441 20.73 43.91 21.91
N VAL A 442 19.85 44.73 21.32
CA VAL A 442 18.70 44.26 20.53
C VAL A 442 19.14 43.35 19.38
N TYR A 443 20.24 43.69 18.72
CA TYR A 443 20.79 42.90 17.60
C TYR A 443 21.58 41.68 18.09
N ARG A 444 22.32 41.80 19.20
CA ARG A 444 23.04 40.67 19.82
C ARG A 444 22.09 39.55 20.24
N ASN A 445 20.93 39.91 20.79
CA ASN A 445 19.94 38.96 21.32
C ASN A 445 18.93 38.47 20.27
N ARG A 446 18.99 38.98 19.03
CA ARG A 446 18.08 38.59 17.96
C ARG A 446 18.62 37.40 17.18
N ASP A 447 18.07 36.21 17.42
CA ASP A 447 18.37 35.04 16.58
C ASP A 447 17.56 35.05 15.28
N ARG A 448 18.26 35.26 14.16
CA ARG A 448 17.67 35.25 12.82
C ARG A 448 17.15 33.85 12.44
N PHE A 449 17.80 32.78 12.88
CA PHE A 449 17.40 31.43 12.52
C PHE A 449 16.11 31.03 13.23
N SER A 450 16.00 31.31 14.54
CA SER A 450 14.75 31.13 15.28
C SER A 450 13.59 31.92 14.67
N GLN A 451 13.83 33.17 14.23
CA GLN A 451 12.81 33.95 13.52
C GLN A 451 12.41 33.31 12.19
N MET A 452 13.37 32.80 11.42
CA MET A 452 13.10 32.13 10.15
C MET A 452 12.29 30.86 10.37
N ASP A 453 12.60 30.08 11.40
CA ASP A 453 11.84 28.89 11.75
C ASP A 453 10.44 29.22 12.26
N LYS A 454 10.27 30.35 12.95
CA LYS A 454 8.97 30.82 13.43
C LYS A 454 8.08 31.37 12.31
N PHE A 455 8.63 32.15 11.39
CA PHE A 455 7.83 32.91 10.41
C PHE A 455 7.82 32.31 9.02
N LEU A 456 8.90 31.65 8.60
CA LEU A 456 9.08 31.18 7.23
C LEU A 456 9.06 29.66 7.13
N ASN A 457 9.54 28.93 8.14
CA ASN A 457 9.65 27.47 8.01
C ASN A 457 8.57 26.70 8.75
N THR A 458 8.22 25.53 8.23
CA THR A 458 7.34 24.55 8.86
C THR A 458 7.94 23.15 8.69
N THR A 459 7.53 22.21 9.53
CA THR A 459 7.90 20.80 9.35
C THR A 459 7.30 20.26 8.06
N ARG A 460 8.08 19.47 7.32
CA ARG A 460 7.63 18.89 6.06
C ARG A 460 6.86 17.59 6.33
N PHE A 461 5.65 17.51 5.79
CA PHE A 461 4.82 16.31 5.82
C PHE A 461 4.54 15.86 4.39
N ASP A 462 5.01 14.68 4.02
CA ASP A 462 4.75 14.08 2.72
C ASP A 462 3.76 12.91 2.87
N GLN A 463 2.82 12.80 1.94
CA GLN A 463 1.81 11.75 1.90
C GLN A 463 1.78 11.13 0.50
N GLN A 464 1.81 9.80 0.45
CA GLN A 464 1.70 9.05 -0.79
C GLN A 464 0.74 7.87 -0.61
N HIS A 465 -0.13 7.68 -1.60
CA HIS A 465 -1.03 6.55 -1.71
C HIS A 465 -0.76 5.84 -3.03
N ASN A 466 -0.62 4.53 -2.96
CA ASN A 466 -0.49 3.69 -4.13
C ASN A 466 -1.53 2.59 -4.07
N LEU A 467 -2.28 2.43 -5.15
CA LEU A 467 -3.19 1.31 -5.36
C LEU A 467 -2.77 0.62 -6.63
N ALA A 468 -2.46 -0.68 -6.56
CA ALA A 468 -2.14 -1.49 -7.71
C ALA A 468 -3.09 -2.70 -7.77
N ILE A 469 -3.59 -2.99 -8.96
CA ILE A 469 -4.47 -4.12 -9.25
C ILE A 469 -3.81 -4.92 -10.36
N SER A 470 -3.48 -6.17 -10.07
CA SER A 470 -2.85 -7.07 -11.04
C SER A 470 -3.54 -8.42 -11.07
N GLY A 471 -3.44 -9.12 -12.19
CA GLY A 471 -3.99 -10.46 -12.33
C GLY A 471 -4.04 -10.88 -13.79
N GLY A 472 -4.64 -12.04 -14.04
CA GLY A 472 -4.77 -12.52 -15.40
C GLY A 472 -5.13 -13.98 -15.51
N SER A 473 -5.29 -14.43 -16.74
CA SER A 473 -5.29 -15.83 -17.12
C SER A 473 -4.00 -16.16 -17.87
N ASP A 474 -3.83 -17.42 -18.25
CA ASP A 474 -2.66 -17.87 -19.05
C ASP A 474 -2.57 -17.18 -20.43
N ARG A 475 -3.66 -16.54 -20.89
CA ARG A 475 -3.72 -15.83 -22.19
C ARG A 475 -3.60 -14.31 -22.08
N TYR A 476 -4.02 -13.73 -20.97
CA TYR A 476 -4.08 -12.28 -20.79
C TYR A 476 -3.72 -11.91 -19.37
N THR A 477 -2.77 -10.98 -19.21
CA THR A 477 -2.43 -10.40 -17.92
C THR A 477 -2.68 -8.90 -17.93
N TYR A 478 -2.98 -8.34 -16.77
CA TYR A 478 -3.19 -6.91 -16.58
C TYR A 478 -2.51 -6.43 -15.31
N HIS A 479 -2.05 -5.18 -15.35
CA HIS A 479 -1.55 -4.44 -14.20
C HIS A 479 -2.01 -3.00 -14.35
N TYR A 480 -2.80 -2.54 -13.39
CA TYR A 480 -3.25 -1.15 -13.28
C TYR A 480 -2.73 -0.58 -11.98
N SER A 481 -2.23 0.64 -12.02
CA SER A 481 -1.79 1.36 -10.84
C SER A 481 -2.39 2.76 -10.81
N LEU A 482 -2.60 3.26 -9.60
CA LEU A 482 -3.03 4.62 -9.32
C LEU A 482 -2.18 5.14 -8.17
N ASN A 483 -1.49 6.24 -8.42
CA ASN A 483 -0.67 6.90 -7.44
C ASN A 483 -1.22 8.29 -7.13
N TYR A 484 -1.34 8.62 -5.85
CA TYR A 484 -1.58 9.98 -5.40
C TYR A 484 -0.43 10.40 -4.50
N THR A 485 0.25 11.48 -4.88
CA THR A 485 1.37 12.04 -4.11
C THR A 485 1.07 13.49 -3.74
N GLN A 486 1.24 13.80 -2.46
CA GLN A 486 1.18 15.15 -1.92
C GLN A 486 2.48 15.42 -1.15
N PRO A 487 3.48 16.05 -1.78
CA PRO A 487 4.70 16.44 -1.09
C PRO A 487 4.42 17.60 -0.13
N GLY A 488 5.18 17.66 0.96
CA GLY A 488 5.23 18.81 1.85
C GLY A 488 6.35 19.77 1.45
N ASP A 489 6.26 21.02 1.91
CA ASP A 489 7.32 22.02 1.76
C ASP A 489 7.77 22.51 3.15
N TYR A 490 9.04 22.90 3.24
CA TYR A 490 9.56 23.53 4.45
C TYR A 490 9.11 24.98 4.59
N ASN A 491 8.64 25.65 3.54
CA ASN A 491 8.21 27.04 3.59
C ASN A 491 6.71 27.15 3.92
N LYS A 492 6.39 27.98 4.91
CA LYS A 492 5.01 28.32 5.27
C LYS A 492 4.32 29.01 4.09
N GLY A 493 3.07 28.58 3.84
CA GLY A 493 2.21 29.21 2.84
C GLY A 493 2.56 28.88 1.38
N ARG A 494 3.57 28.03 1.12
CA ARG A 494 3.82 27.55 -0.23
C ARG A 494 2.85 26.42 -0.55
N ALA A 495 2.04 26.61 -1.59
CA ALA A 495 1.22 25.53 -2.12
C ALA A 495 2.13 24.44 -2.70
N THR A 496 1.84 23.19 -2.37
CA THR A 496 2.48 22.03 -3.00
C THR A 496 1.55 21.42 -4.03
N ASN A 497 2.12 21.03 -5.16
CA ASN A 497 1.36 20.38 -6.22
C ASN A 497 1.00 18.97 -5.79
N LYS A 498 -0.29 18.65 -5.89
CA LYS A 498 -0.79 17.29 -5.73
C LYS A 498 -0.70 16.61 -7.09
N GLU A 499 -0.11 15.44 -7.11
CA GLU A 499 0.07 14.66 -8.33
C GLU A 499 -0.80 13.41 -8.26
N LEU A 500 -1.51 13.14 -9.35
CA LEU A 500 -2.25 11.90 -9.57
C LEU A 500 -1.67 11.26 -10.83
N GLY A 501 -1.17 10.04 -10.70
CA GLY A 501 -0.50 9.28 -11.75
C GLY A 501 -1.09 7.90 -11.95
#